data_AF-A0AB36RJV8-F1
#
_entry.id   AF-A0AB36RJV8-F1
#
_cell.length_a   1.000
_cell.length_b   1.000
_cell.length_c   1.000
_cell.angle_alpha   90.00
_cell.angle_beta   90.00
_cell.angle_gamma   90.00
#
_symmetry.space_group_name_H-M   'P 1'
#
loop_
_entity.id
_entity.type
_entity.pdbx_description
1 polymer ?
#
loop_
_entity_poly.entity_id
_entity_poly.type
_entity_poly.pdbx_seq_one_letter_code
_entity_poly.pdbx_strand_id
1 'polypeptide(L)'
;MLPFFTGERSTGWAATAQAQLLGVTAATTPADLWRGVFEGIAMSYLRVYEQLKEAGALPERVVASGRVTADHPTWLSVLADALGCEVVPLEMKRATLRGTVLIALDVVAPEVRRATPPFGQGHRSVNAHREYFRELRDRFEAAHRALVVK
;
A
#
# COMPACT_ATOMS: atom_id res chain seq x y z
N MET A 1 -9.66 -6.49 8.73
CA MET A 1 -10.65 -5.53 8.22
C MET A 1 -10.59 -5.54 6.70
N LEU A 2 -11.73 -5.51 6.01
CA LEU A 2 -11.78 -5.31 4.56
C LEU A 2 -12.02 -3.81 4.28
N PRO A 3 -11.13 -3.09 3.56
CA PRO A 3 -11.15 -1.63 3.50
C PRO A 3 -12.01 -1.02 2.37
N PHE A 4 -13.01 -1.75 1.87
CA PHE A 4 -13.75 -1.36 0.67
C PHE A 4 -14.86 -0.34 0.96
N PHE A 5 -14.51 0.81 1.52
CA PHE A 5 -15.47 1.89 1.83
C PHE A 5 -16.20 2.43 0.59
N THR A 6 -15.59 2.29 -0.59
CA THR A 6 -16.10 2.82 -1.86
C THR A 6 -16.11 1.74 -2.95
N GLY A 7 -16.33 0.48 -2.57
CA GLY A 7 -16.14 -0.66 -3.47
C GLY A 7 -14.66 -1.02 -3.67
N GLU A 8 -14.45 -2.08 -4.43
CA GLU A 8 -13.14 -2.61 -4.78
C GLU A 8 -12.91 -2.51 -6.28
N ARG A 9 -11.86 -1.79 -6.70
CA ARG A 9 -11.44 -1.76 -8.11
C ARG A 9 -10.38 -2.82 -8.42
N SER A 10 -9.49 -3.10 -7.48
CA SER A 10 -8.46 -4.11 -7.65
C SER A 10 -8.26 -4.87 -6.33
N THR A 11 -8.00 -6.16 -6.35
CA THR A 11 -7.94 -7.03 -7.54
C THR A 11 -9.28 -7.70 -7.85
N GLY A 12 -10.26 -7.58 -6.95
CA GLY A 12 -11.56 -8.26 -7.05
C GLY A 12 -12.55 -7.67 -8.04
N TRP A 13 -12.41 -6.39 -8.41
CA TRP A 13 -13.34 -5.67 -9.30
C TRP A 13 -14.81 -5.72 -8.86
N ALA A 14 -15.07 -5.57 -7.56
CA ALA A 14 -16.39 -5.61 -6.95
C ALA A 14 -16.84 -4.19 -6.55
N ALA A 15 -17.59 -3.52 -7.42
CA ALA A 15 -18.05 -2.15 -7.18
C ALA A 15 -19.01 -2.03 -5.98
N THR A 16 -19.71 -3.13 -5.64
CA THR A 16 -20.65 -3.24 -4.52
C THR A 16 -19.99 -3.68 -3.22
N ALA A 17 -18.67 -3.95 -3.22
CA ALA A 17 -17.96 -4.35 -2.00
C ALA A 17 -18.09 -3.27 -0.91
N GLN A 18 -18.24 -3.71 0.33
CA GLN A 18 -18.39 -2.84 1.49
C GLN A 18 -17.24 -3.05 2.47
N ALA A 19 -16.95 -2.01 3.25
CA ALA A 19 -15.99 -2.14 4.34
C ALA A 19 -16.52 -3.07 5.42
N GLN A 20 -15.67 -3.95 5.95
CA GLN A 20 -16.03 -4.92 6.98
C GLN A 20 -15.05 -4.91 8.14
N LEU A 21 -15.57 -4.72 9.36
CA LEU A 21 -14.85 -4.91 10.61
C LEU A 21 -15.24 -6.29 11.18
N LEU A 22 -14.25 -7.15 11.37
CA LEU A 22 -14.45 -8.54 11.81
C LEU A 22 -13.71 -8.77 13.13
N GLY A 23 -14.27 -9.63 14.00
CA GLY A 23 -13.67 -9.96 15.28
C GLY A 23 -13.71 -8.83 16.31
N VAL A 24 -14.66 -7.90 16.19
CA VAL A 24 -14.85 -6.80 17.15
C VAL A 24 -15.47 -7.33 18.43
N THR A 25 -14.93 -6.94 19.59
CA THR A 25 -15.43 -7.30 20.91
C THR A 25 -15.59 -6.05 21.78
N ALA A 26 -16.18 -6.21 22.98
CA ALA A 26 -16.25 -5.13 23.96
C ALA A 26 -14.87 -4.61 24.41
N ALA A 27 -13.80 -5.39 24.23
CA ALA A 27 -12.43 -4.98 24.54
C ALA A 27 -11.73 -4.23 23.40
N THR A 28 -12.32 -4.19 22.19
CA THR A 28 -11.74 -3.50 21.04
C THR A 28 -11.69 -2.00 21.28
N THR A 29 -10.50 -1.42 21.15
CA THR A 29 -10.25 0.00 21.35
C THR A 29 -10.21 0.77 20.01
N PRO A 30 -10.31 2.11 20.03
CA PRO A 30 -10.08 2.93 18.84
C PRO A 30 -8.71 2.69 18.18
N ALA A 31 -7.68 2.38 18.97
CA ALA A 31 -6.35 2.07 18.44
C ALA A 31 -6.33 0.76 17.64
N ASP A 32 -7.06 -0.27 18.10
CA ASP A 32 -7.20 -1.54 17.38
C ASP A 32 -7.91 -1.34 16.05
N LEU A 33 -8.97 -0.52 16.04
CA LEU A 33 -9.69 -0.17 14.82
C LEU A 33 -8.78 0.59 13.84
N TRP A 34 -8.04 1.59 14.32
CA TRP A 34 -7.10 2.35 13.52
C TRP A 34 -6.02 1.45 12.89
N ARG A 35 -5.43 0.57 13.70
CA ARG A 35 -4.43 -0.40 13.24
C ARG A 35 -5.01 -1.36 12.20
N GLY A 36 -6.20 -1.89 12.47
CA GLY A 36 -6.92 -2.79 11.58
C GLY A 36 -7.24 -2.16 10.21
N VAL A 37 -7.52 -0.85 10.16
CA VAL A 37 -7.71 -0.13 8.88
C VAL A 37 -6.42 -0.12 8.06
N PHE A 38 -5.29 0.30 8.64
CA PHE A 38 -4.02 0.36 7.91
C PHE A 38 -3.51 -1.02 7.49
N GLU A 39 -3.71 -2.03 8.32
CA GLU A 39 -3.44 -3.42 7.98
C GLU A 39 -4.33 -3.92 6.84
N GLY A 40 -5.64 -3.62 6.87
CA GLY A 40 -6.55 -3.92 5.77
C GLY A 40 -6.11 -3.27 4.45
N ILE A 41 -5.71 -2.00 4.50
CA ILE A 41 -5.16 -1.28 3.34
C ILE A 41 -3.87 -1.96 2.83
N ALA A 42 -2.96 -2.31 3.75
CA ALA A 42 -1.72 -2.99 3.38
C ALA A 42 -1.98 -4.36 2.73
N MET A 43 -2.97 -5.13 3.22
CA MET A 43 -3.38 -6.39 2.59
C MET A 43 -3.94 -6.18 1.18
N SER A 44 -4.74 -5.13 0.95
CA SER A 44 -5.20 -4.77 -0.39
C SER A 44 -4.03 -4.45 -1.34
N TYR A 45 -3.01 -3.72 -0.87
CA TYR A 45 -1.79 -3.49 -1.66
C TYR A 45 -0.97 -4.76 -1.88
N LEU A 46 -0.89 -5.65 -0.89
CA LEU A 46 -0.21 -6.94 -1.03
C LEU A 46 -0.82 -7.76 -2.18
N ARG A 47 -2.14 -7.81 -2.29
CA ARG A 47 -2.81 -8.52 -3.39
C ARG A 47 -2.43 -7.96 -4.77
N VAL A 48 -2.38 -6.63 -4.89
CA VAL A 48 -1.91 -5.98 -6.13
C VAL A 48 -0.44 -6.30 -6.38
N TYR A 49 0.39 -6.24 -5.34
CA TYR A 49 1.81 -6.52 -5.41
C TYR A 49 2.12 -7.96 -5.83
N GLU A 50 1.35 -8.94 -5.34
CA GLU A 50 1.44 -10.35 -5.75
C GLU A 50 1.09 -10.52 -7.23
N GLN A 51 0.03 -9.89 -7.73
CA GLN A 51 -0.30 -9.91 -9.17
C GLN A 51 0.79 -9.29 -10.04
N LEU A 52 1.43 -8.21 -9.57
CA LEU A 52 2.59 -7.65 -10.28
C LEU A 52 3.74 -8.63 -10.36
N LYS A 53 4.01 -9.38 -9.28
CA LYS A 53 5.05 -10.43 -9.27
C LYS A 53 4.72 -11.59 -10.19
N GLU A 54 3.46 -12.03 -10.22
CA GLU A 54 2.98 -13.05 -11.15
C GLU A 54 3.14 -12.59 -12.62
N ALA A 55 2.97 -11.29 -12.89
CA ALA A 55 3.23 -10.69 -14.20
C ALA A 55 4.73 -10.49 -14.51
N GLY A 56 5.64 -10.93 -13.63
CA GLY A 56 7.09 -10.88 -13.83
C GLY A 56 7.80 -9.67 -13.21
N ALA A 57 7.10 -8.81 -12.46
CA ALA A 57 7.76 -7.71 -11.77
C ALA A 57 8.58 -8.21 -10.56
N LEU A 58 9.82 -7.71 -10.44
CA LEU A 58 10.70 -7.97 -9.29
C LEU A 58 11.15 -6.63 -8.70
N PRO A 59 10.27 -5.92 -7.97
CA PRO A 59 10.60 -4.59 -7.46
C PRO A 59 11.62 -4.67 -6.32
N GLU A 60 12.71 -3.90 -6.46
CA GLU A 60 13.73 -3.73 -5.41
C GLU A 60 13.20 -2.90 -4.24
N ARG A 61 12.28 -1.96 -4.53
CA ARG A 61 11.61 -1.09 -3.57
C ARG A 61 10.27 -0.61 -4.09
N VAL A 62 9.40 -0.21 -3.19
CA VAL A 62 8.14 0.51 -3.46
C VAL A 62 8.34 1.98 -3.09
N VAL A 63 8.03 2.88 -4.03
CA VAL A 63 8.04 4.33 -3.75
C VAL A 63 6.63 4.77 -3.36
N ALA A 64 6.45 5.18 -2.12
CA ALA A 64 5.18 5.65 -1.58
C ALA A 64 5.08 7.16 -1.70
N SER A 65 3.97 7.67 -2.23
CA SER A 65 3.69 9.11 -2.30
C SER A 65 2.24 9.40 -1.96
N GLY A 66 1.91 10.67 -1.78
CA GLY A 66 0.57 11.12 -1.45
C GLY A 66 0.44 11.62 -0.02
N ARG A 67 -0.70 12.22 0.32
CA ARG A 67 -0.86 12.90 1.60
C ARG A 67 -0.79 11.93 2.79
N VAL A 68 -1.38 10.75 2.68
CA VAL A 68 -1.39 9.75 3.76
C VAL A 68 0.02 9.31 4.16
N THR A 69 0.97 9.26 3.22
CA THR A 69 2.37 8.92 3.52
C THR A 69 3.08 10.03 4.31
N ALA A 70 2.71 11.29 4.08
CA ALA A 70 3.26 12.44 4.78
C ALA A 70 2.63 12.63 6.17
N ASP A 71 1.31 12.47 6.26
CA ASP A 71 0.55 12.71 7.50
C ASP A 71 0.68 11.54 8.51
N HIS A 72 0.92 10.32 8.03
CA HIS A 72 0.97 9.11 8.86
C HIS A 72 2.18 8.19 8.56
N PRO A 73 3.43 8.68 8.56
CA PRO A 73 4.59 7.93 8.04
C PRO A 73 4.81 6.54 8.65
N THR A 74 4.33 6.29 9.88
CA THR A 74 4.41 4.98 10.53
C THR A 74 3.68 3.86 9.78
N TRP A 75 2.65 4.17 8.96
CA TRP A 75 1.95 3.13 8.18
C TRP A 75 2.84 2.52 7.09
N LEU A 76 3.90 3.20 6.67
CA LEU A 76 4.85 2.67 5.68
C LEU A 76 5.61 1.45 6.21
N SER A 77 5.82 1.35 7.53
CA SER A 77 6.37 0.14 8.15
C SER A 77 5.39 -1.04 8.05
N VAL A 78 4.08 -0.79 8.27
CA VAL A 78 3.03 -1.82 8.09
C VAL A 78 2.97 -2.29 6.64
N LEU A 79 3.07 -1.35 5.69
CA LEU A 79 3.13 -1.71 4.28
C LEU A 79 4.41 -2.51 3.94
N ALA A 80 5.57 -2.09 4.44
CA ALA A 80 6.82 -2.81 4.22
C ALA A 80 6.78 -4.24 4.77
N ASP A 81 6.24 -4.42 5.98
CA ASP A 81 6.03 -5.74 6.59
C ASP A 81 5.09 -6.61 5.76
N ALA A 82 3.97 -6.05 5.28
CA ALA A 82 3.02 -6.76 4.44
C ALA A 82 3.62 -7.19 3.10
N LEU A 83 4.35 -6.30 2.42
CA LEU A 83 4.91 -6.54 1.10
C LEU A 83 6.20 -7.38 1.12
N GLY A 84 6.90 -7.41 2.26
CA GLY A 84 8.25 -7.99 2.33
C GLY A 84 9.26 -7.26 1.44
N CYS A 85 9.06 -5.95 1.20
CA CYS A 85 9.82 -5.10 0.30
C CYS A 85 10.08 -3.74 0.95
N GLU A 86 11.19 -3.10 0.63
CA GLU A 86 11.49 -1.76 1.14
C GLU A 86 10.47 -0.74 0.62
N VAL A 87 9.90 0.06 1.50
CA VAL A 87 8.97 1.15 1.15
C VAL A 87 9.65 2.49 1.43
N VAL A 88 9.85 3.30 0.39
CA VAL A 88 10.55 4.59 0.47
C VAL A 88 9.57 5.73 0.21
N PRO A 89 9.40 6.68 1.14
CA PRO A 89 8.55 7.85 0.90
C PRO A 89 9.21 8.81 -0.10
N LEU A 90 8.40 9.34 -1.02
CA LEU A 90 8.74 10.46 -1.88
C LEU A 90 8.28 11.77 -1.21
N GLU A 91 9.23 12.55 -0.69
CA GLU A 91 8.99 13.78 0.07
C GLU A 91 8.82 14.99 -0.86
N MET A 92 7.95 14.84 -1.86
CA MET A 92 7.75 15.84 -2.89
C MET A 92 6.27 16.20 -3.03
N LYS A 93 5.99 17.51 -3.05
CA LYS A 93 4.69 18.01 -3.53
C LYS A 93 4.67 17.93 -5.05
N ARG A 94 3.52 17.55 -5.63
CA ARG A 94 3.28 17.53 -7.09
C ARG A 94 4.15 16.51 -7.84
N ALA A 95 4.27 15.28 -7.34
CA ALA A 95 4.99 14.19 -8.01
C ALA A 95 4.54 13.96 -9.47
N THR A 96 3.24 14.08 -9.75
CA THR A 96 2.68 13.99 -11.10
C THR A 96 3.23 15.07 -12.03
N LEU A 97 3.32 16.33 -11.56
CA LEU A 97 3.88 17.44 -12.34
C LEU A 97 5.34 17.19 -12.69
N ARG A 98 6.12 16.64 -11.75
CA ARG A 98 7.51 16.24 -12.04
C ARG A 98 7.56 15.22 -13.18
N GLY A 99 6.67 14.23 -13.20
CA GLY A 99 6.58 13.27 -14.30
C GLY A 99 6.37 13.96 -15.66
N THR A 100 5.41 14.87 -15.74
CA THR A 100 5.16 15.67 -16.96
C THR A 100 6.38 16.48 -17.39
N VAL A 101 7.05 17.14 -16.43
CA VAL A 101 8.26 17.92 -16.72
C VAL A 101 9.38 17.03 -17.22
N LEU A 102 9.58 15.82 -16.67
CA LEU A 102 10.60 14.90 -17.16
C LEU A 102 10.34 14.45 -18.60
N ILE A 103 9.08 14.18 -18.96
CA ILE A 103 8.70 13.84 -20.34
C ILE A 103 8.98 15.02 -21.29
N ALA A 104 8.66 16.26 -20.87
CA ALA A 104 8.92 17.44 -21.68
C ALA A 104 10.43 17.72 -21.83
N LEU A 105 11.20 17.56 -20.74
CA LEU A 105 12.65 17.75 -20.72
C LEU A 105 13.37 16.83 -21.71
N ASP A 106 12.88 15.61 -21.90
CA ASP A 106 13.46 14.67 -22.88
C ASP A 106 13.37 15.18 -24.33
N VAL A 107 12.50 16.17 -24.60
CA VAL A 107 12.37 16.82 -25.90
C VAL A 107 13.07 18.17 -25.93
N VAL A 108 12.85 19.01 -24.90
CA VAL A 108 13.31 20.41 -24.94
C VAL A 108 14.75 20.61 -24.48
N ALA A 109 15.30 19.68 -23.69
CA ALA A 109 16.65 19.75 -23.14
C ALA A 109 17.16 18.36 -22.71
N PRO A 110 17.31 17.40 -23.65
CA PRO A 110 17.66 15.99 -23.35
C PRO A 110 19.03 15.82 -22.68
N GLU A 111 19.93 16.78 -22.86
CA GLU A 111 21.27 16.81 -22.26
C GLU A 111 21.26 17.20 -20.78
N VAL A 112 20.16 17.78 -20.29
CA VAL A 112 20.07 18.26 -18.91
C VAL A 112 19.98 17.07 -17.95
N ARG A 113 20.91 17.04 -17.00
CA ARG A 113 20.90 16.06 -15.91
C ARG A 113 19.62 16.21 -15.07
N ARG A 114 18.84 15.15 -15.01
CA ARG A 114 17.62 15.07 -14.20
C ARG A 114 17.95 15.18 -12.71
N ALA A 115 17.21 16.03 -12.00
CA ALA A 115 17.32 16.14 -10.55
C ALA A 115 16.81 14.87 -9.85
N THR A 116 17.58 14.38 -8.87
CA THR A 116 17.16 13.31 -7.97
C THR A 116 15.98 13.82 -7.13
N PRO A 117 14.84 13.12 -7.09
CA PRO A 117 13.73 13.54 -6.26
C PRO A 117 14.07 13.31 -4.77
N PRO A 118 13.50 14.12 -3.86
CA PRO A 118 13.74 13.96 -2.43
C PRO A 118 13.05 12.69 -1.92
N PHE A 119 13.84 11.68 -1.58
CA PHE A 119 13.38 10.47 -0.91
C PHE A 119 13.63 10.60 0.58
N GLY A 120 12.65 10.22 1.39
CA GLY A 120 12.81 10.11 2.83
C GLY A 120 13.42 8.77 3.25
N GLN A 121 13.40 8.50 4.56
CA GLN A 121 13.93 7.26 5.11
C GLN A 121 13.12 6.03 4.65
N GLY A 122 13.80 5.02 4.12
CA GLY A 122 13.18 3.75 3.73
C GLY A 122 12.74 2.92 4.94
N HIS A 123 11.56 2.30 4.82
CA HIS A 123 10.99 1.37 5.79
C HIS A 123 11.20 -0.06 5.29
N ARG A 124 11.69 -0.96 6.16
CA ARG A 124 11.96 -2.36 5.82
C ARG A 124 11.13 -3.29 6.68
N SER A 125 10.78 -4.45 6.11
CA SER A 125 10.09 -5.50 6.85
C SER A 125 10.93 -6.02 8.02
N VAL A 126 10.29 -6.25 9.16
CA VAL A 126 10.89 -6.84 10.35
C VAL A 126 10.57 -8.33 10.38
N ASN A 127 11.60 -9.19 10.45
CA ASN A 127 11.42 -10.64 10.41
C ASN A 127 10.47 -11.17 11.50
N ALA A 128 10.48 -10.57 12.69
CA ALA A 128 9.61 -10.96 13.80
C ALA A 128 8.10 -10.77 13.48
N HIS A 129 7.74 -9.89 12.55
CA HIS A 129 6.34 -9.64 12.18
C HIS A 129 5.84 -10.59 11.09
N ARG A 130 6.74 -11.35 10.45
CA ARG A 130 6.42 -12.15 9.25
C ARG A 130 5.28 -13.14 9.47
N GLU A 131 5.27 -13.83 10.61
CA GLU A 131 4.22 -14.80 10.93
C GLU A 131 2.86 -14.11 11.10
N TYR A 132 2.83 -13.02 11.87
CA TYR A 132 1.63 -12.21 12.06
C TYR A 132 1.02 -11.75 10.73
N PHE A 133 1.81 -11.19 9.82
CA PHE A 133 1.32 -10.72 8.53
C PHE A 133 0.87 -11.86 7.60
N ARG A 134 1.48 -13.05 7.71
CA ARG A 134 1.02 -14.25 7.01
C ARG A 134 -0.38 -14.67 7.46
N GLU A 135 -0.60 -14.76 8.77
CA GLU A 135 -1.91 -15.10 9.33
C GLU A 135 -2.97 -14.03 9.04
N LEU A 136 -2.57 -12.75 9.07
CA LEU A 136 -3.43 -11.64 8.69
C LEU A 136 -3.85 -11.76 7.22
N ARG A 137 -2.93 -12.07 6.31
CA ARG A 137 -3.22 -12.30 4.89
C ARG A 137 -4.22 -13.44 4.71
N ASP A 138 -4.02 -14.57 5.38
CA ASP A 138 -4.92 -15.72 5.24
C ASP A 138 -6.34 -15.39 5.74
N ARG A 139 -6.46 -14.68 6.85
CA ARG A 139 -7.75 -14.17 7.36
C ARG A 139 -8.39 -13.16 6.42
N PHE A 140 -7.60 -12.24 5.85
CA PHE A 140 -8.08 -11.25 4.89
C PHE A 140 -8.67 -11.93 3.66
N GLU A 141 -7.96 -12.88 3.07
CA GLU A 141 -8.40 -13.62 1.89
C GLU A 141 -9.63 -14.49 2.16
N ALA A 142 -9.69 -15.14 3.33
CA ALA A 142 -10.88 -15.89 3.74
C ALA A 142 -12.11 -14.98 3.88
N ALA A 143 -11.95 -13.83 4.52
CA ALA A 143 -13.02 -12.83 4.66
C ALA A 143 -13.45 -12.25 3.30
N HIS A 144 -12.48 -11.94 2.43
CA HIS A 144 -12.75 -11.42 1.08
C HIS A 144 -13.62 -12.41 0.30
N ARG A 145 -13.20 -13.68 0.20
CA ARG A 145 -13.97 -14.72 -0.50
C ARG A 145 -15.38 -14.93 0.05
N ALA A 146 -15.56 -14.80 1.36
CA ALA A 146 -16.85 -15.05 2.00
C ALA A 146 -17.82 -13.88 1.87
N LEU A 147 -17.33 -12.63 1.85
CA LEU A 147 -18.15 -11.44 2.02
C LEU A 147 -18.21 -10.54 0.78
N VAL A 148 -17.27 -10.67 -0.16
CA VAL A 148 -17.23 -9.86 -1.37
C VAL A 148 -17.84 -10.65 -2.52
N VAL A 149 -19.08 -10.32 -2.87
CA VAL A 149 -19.78 -10.84 -4.04
C VAL A 149 -19.55 -9.89 -5.22
N LYS A 150 -19.30 -10.45 -6.41
CA LYS A 150 -19.13 -9.70 -7.65
C LYS A 150 -20.45 -9.23 -8.23
#